data_AF-A0A528CKS0-F1
#
_entry.id   AF-A0A528CKS0-F1
#
_cell.length_a   1.000
_cell.length_b   1.000
_cell.length_c   1.000
_cell.angle_alpha   90.00
_cell.angle_beta   90.00
_cell.angle_gamma   90.00
#
_symmetry.space_group_name_H-M   'P 1'
#
loop_
_entity.id
_entity.type
_entity.pdbx_description
1 polymer ?
#
loop_
_entity_poly.entity_id
_entity_poly.type
_entity_poly.pdbx_seq_one_letter_code
_entity_poly.pdbx_strand_id
1 'polypeptide(L)'
;GKLTIEGNAGPHAGSCMRGGRLEIMGNAGDHLGAPLAGELAGMNGGVLIVRGKAGAFAADRMRRGLIAVLKGSGDNAGSRMIAGTLV
;
A
#
# COMPACT_ATOMS: atom_id res chain seq x y z
N GLY A 1 11.02 2.26 11.67
CA GLY A 1 10.01 2.72 12.66
C GLY A 1 8.69 1.99 12.47
N LYS A 2 7.75 2.20 13.40
CA LYS A 2 6.37 1.67 13.34
C LYS A 2 5.39 2.85 13.42
N LEU A 3 4.37 2.84 12.57
CA LEU A 3 3.25 3.78 12.59
C LEU A 3 1.94 2.98 12.57
N THR A 4 1.01 3.34 13.46
CA THR A 4 -0.33 2.75 13.51
C THR A 4 -1.36 3.85 13.28
N ILE A 5 -2.31 3.62 12.40
CA ILE A 5 -3.46 4.48 12.15
C ILE A 5 -4.69 3.74 12.64
N GLU A 6 -5.34 4.26 13.69
CA GLU A 6 -6.54 3.64 14.28
C GLU A 6 -7.78 3.78 13.38
N GLY A 7 -7.80 4.81 12.53
CA GLY A 7 -8.88 5.08 11.58
C GLY A 7 -8.57 4.63 10.15
N ASN A 8 -9.22 5.33 9.21
CA ASN A 8 -8.99 5.14 7.77
C ASN A 8 -7.79 5.98 7.30
N ALA A 9 -7.13 5.52 6.24
CA ALA A 9 -6.12 6.27 5.52
C ALA A 9 -6.64 6.67 4.13
N GLY A 10 -6.28 7.87 3.69
CA GLY A 10 -6.64 8.36 2.35
C GLY A 10 -5.89 7.66 1.21
N PRO A 11 -6.03 8.17 -0.02
CA PRO A 11 -5.31 7.67 -1.18
C PRO A 11 -3.78 7.79 -1.02
N HIS A 12 -3.03 6.95 -1.73
CA HIS A 12 -1.56 6.93 -1.73
C HIS A 12 -0.91 6.66 -0.35
N ALA A 13 -1.65 6.10 0.61
CA ALA A 13 -1.07 5.73 1.89
C ALA A 13 0.10 4.74 1.70
N GLY A 14 1.25 5.03 2.30
CA GLY A 14 2.46 4.22 2.14
C GLY A 14 3.19 4.38 0.81
N SER A 15 2.87 5.41 0.01
CA SER A 15 3.64 5.75 -1.18
C SER A 15 5.12 5.95 -0.84
N CYS A 16 6.00 5.48 -1.72
CA CYS A 16 7.45 5.54 -1.58
C CYS A 16 8.02 4.97 -0.26
N MET A 17 7.25 4.15 0.47
CA MET A 17 7.72 3.53 1.71
C MET A 17 8.93 2.63 1.41
N ARG A 18 10.06 2.88 2.09
CA ARG A 18 11.33 2.16 1.89
C ARG A 18 11.62 1.12 2.97
N GLY A 19 10.94 1.20 4.12
CA GLY A 19 11.19 0.34 5.28
C GLY A 19 10.27 0.68 6.46
N GLY A 20 10.34 -0.14 7.51
CA GLY A 20 9.47 -0.01 8.69
C GLY A 20 8.14 -0.75 8.56
N ARG A 21 7.21 -0.44 9.48
CA ARG A 21 5.87 -1.04 9.54
C ARG A 21 4.79 0.04 9.59
N LEU A 22 3.86 0.01 8.66
CA LEU A 22 2.63 0.81 8.68
C LEU A 22 1.44 -0.13 8.91
N GLU A 23 0.62 0.15 9.91
CA GLU A 23 -0.60 -0.64 10.19
C GLU A 23 -1.82 0.28 10.21
N ILE A 24 -2.78 0.02 9.33
CA ILE A 24 -4.03 0.77 9.20
C ILE A 24 -5.15 -0.12 9.70
N MET A 25 -5.79 0.28 10.80
CA MET A 25 -6.86 -0.48 11.44
C MET A 25 -8.19 -0.35 10.70
N GLY A 26 -8.40 0.76 9.99
CA GLY A 26 -9.53 0.97 9.10
C GLY A 26 -9.25 0.58 7.64
N ASN A 27 -9.89 1.31 6.73
CA ASN A 27 -9.73 1.16 5.28
C ASN A 27 -8.61 2.06 4.75
N ALA A 28 -8.02 1.66 3.63
CA ALA A 28 -7.13 2.50 2.83
C ALA A 28 -7.83 2.94 1.54
N GLY A 29 -7.59 4.17 1.12
CA GLY A 29 -8.07 4.69 -0.16
C GLY A 29 -7.38 4.04 -1.37
N ASP A 30 -7.63 4.63 -2.53
CA ASP A 30 -7.02 4.20 -3.79
C ASP A 30 -5.50 4.37 -3.77
N HIS A 31 -4.81 3.65 -4.65
CA HIS A 31 -3.37 3.79 -4.85
C HIS A 31 -2.54 3.49 -3.60
N LEU A 32 -3.02 2.62 -2.71
CA LEU A 32 -2.28 2.16 -1.52
C LEU A 32 -0.88 1.65 -1.92
N GLY A 33 0.18 2.26 -1.40
CA GLY A 33 1.56 1.90 -1.74
C GLY A 33 1.95 2.15 -3.20
N ALA A 34 1.17 2.91 -3.97
CA ALA A 34 1.47 3.28 -5.35
C ALA A 34 2.31 4.57 -5.44
N PRO A 35 2.99 4.85 -6.57
CA PRO A 35 3.75 6.09 -6.74
C PRO A 35 2.84 7.32 -6.74
N LEU A 36 3.40 8.45 -6.33
CA LEU A 36 2.82 9.77 -6.60
C LEU A 36 3.21 10.25 -8.00
N ALA A 37 2.56 11.32 -8.47
CA ALA A 37 2.92 11.95 -9.74
C ALA A 37 4.39 12.37 -9.75
N GLY A 38 5.14 11.92 -10.75
CA GLY A 38 6.58 12.16 -10.87
C GLY A 38 7.48 11.08 -10.26
N GLU A 39 6.92 10.13 -9.50
CA GLU A 39 7.70 9.04 -8.89
C GLU A 39 7.82 7.84 -9.82
N LEU A 40 9.02 7.24 -9.87
CA LEU A 40 9.31 6.10 -10.74
C LEU A 40 8.77 4.77 -10.18
N ALA A 41 8.53 4.68 -8.88
CA ALA A 41 8.06 3.47 -8.20
C ALA A 41 7.23 3.83 -6.96
N GLY A 42 6.29 2.95 -6.61
CA GLY A 42 5.52 3.07 -5.38
C GLY A 42 6.32 2.60 -4.17
N MET A 43 5.74 1.68 -3.41
CA MET A 43 6.40 1.07 -2.25
C MET A 43 7.66 0.30 -2.68
N ASN A 44 8.76 0.57 -1.96
CA ASN A 44 10.12 0.09 -2.25
C ASN A 44 10.76 -0.65 -1.06
N GLY A 45 9.98 -0.99 -0.04
CA GLY A 45 10.39 -1.81 1.11
C GLY A 45 9.50 -1.60 2.33
N GLY A 46 9.69 -2.45 3.34
CA GLY A 46 8.90 -2.45 4.58
C GLY A 46 7.63 -3.30 4.50
N VAL A 47 6.80 -3.17 5.53
CA VAL A 47 5.56 -3.93 5.70
C VAL A 47 4.39 -2.99 5.92
N LEU A 48 3.36 -3.11 5.10
CA LEU A 48 2.15 -2.32 5.17
C LEU A 48 0.94 -3.25 5.35
N ILE A 49 0.20 -3.08 6.43
CA ILE A 49 -0.94 -3.94 6.78
C ILE A 49 -2.19 -3.09 6.85
N VAL A 50 -3.23 -3.49 6.12
CA VAL A 50 -4.56 -2.88 6.14
C VAL A 50 -5.54 -3.90 6.70
N ARG A 51 -6.10 -3.63 7.88
CA ARG A 51 -7.10 -4.49 8.53
C ARG A 51 -8.48 -4.37 7.86
N GLY A 52 -8.74 -3.27 7.17
CA GLY A 52 -9.93 -3.05 6.36
C GLY A 52 -9.75 -3.42 4.89
N LYS A 53 -10.46 -2.70 4.03
CA LYS A 53 -10.40 -2.80 2.56
C LYS A 53 -9.40 -1.77 2.00
N ALA A 54 -8.72 -2.10 0.90
CA ALA A 54 -7.98 -1.14 0.09
C ALA A 54 -8.78 -0.69 -1.15
N GLY A 55 -8.55 0.53 -1.63
CA GLY A 55 -9.15 1.02 -2.86
C GLY A 55 -8.60 0.38 -4.14
N ALA A 56 -8.90 1.00 -5.28
CA ALA A 56 -8.39 0.59 -6.58
C ALA A 56 -6.89 0.85 -6.70
N PHE A 57 -6.21 0.11 -7.59
CA PHE A 57 -4.78 0.24 -7.88
C PHE A 57 -3.87 0.09 -6.63
N ALA A 58 -4.31 -0.70 -5.66
CA ALA A 58 -3.45 -1.07 -4.53
C ALA A 58 -2.16 -1.74 -5.04
N ALA A 59 -1.02 -1.37 -4.47
CA ALA A 59 0.32 -1.83 -4.86
C ALA A 59 0.74 -1.48 -6.30
N ASP A 60 0.15 -0.46 -6.93
CA ASP A 60 0.53 -0.10 -8.30
C ASP A 60 2.02 0.31 -8.39
N ARG A 61 2.75 -0.24 -9.37
CA ARG A 61 4.22 -0.08 -9.52
C ARG A 61 5.01 -0.34 -8.23
N MET A 62 4.51 -1.20 -7.35
CA MET A 62 5.26 -1.66 -6.18
C MET A 62 6.52 -2.40 -6.65
N ARG A 63 7.66 -2.10 -6.03
CA ARG A 63 8.96 -2.69 -6.37
C ARG A 63 9.51 -3.58 -5.29
N ARG A 64 9.23 -3.32 -4.02
CA ARG A 64 9.72 -4.12 -2.88
C ARG A 64 8.81 -3.94 -1.66
N GLY A 65 8.85 -4.92 -0.76
CA GLY A 65 8.10 -4.92 0.49
C GLY A 65 6.94 -5.90 0.49
N LEU A 66 6.12 -5.82 1.54
CA LEU A 66 4.90 -6.61 1.70
C LEU A 66 3.72 -5.69 2.00
N ILE A 67 2.64 -5.85 1.24
CA ILE A 67 1.34 -5.26 1.50
C ILE A 67 0.37 -6.39 1.83
N ALA A 68 -0.32 -6.31 2.97
CA ALA A 68 -1.37 -7.27 3.34
C ALA A 68 -2.70 -6.54 3.55
N VAL A 69 -3.75 -6.97 2.82
CA VAL A 69 -5.08 -6.34 2.89
C VAL A 69 -6.13 -7.38 3.30
N LEU A 70 -6.63 -7.27 4.52
CA LEU A 70 -7.41 -8.33 5.16
C LEU A 70 -8.85 -8.45 4.65
N LYS A 71 -9.44 -7.38 4.08
CA LYS A 71 -10.81 -7.39 3.55
C LYS A 71 -10.88 -7.17 2.04
N GLY A 72 -9.78 -7.44 1.34
CA GLY A 72 -9.66 -7.33 -0.11
C GLY A 72 -9.39 -5.91 -0.61
N SER A 73 -9.21 -5.79 -1.91
CA SER A 73 -8.87 -4.55 -2.62
C SER A 73 -9.94 -4.17 -3.64
N GLY A 74 -9.84 -2.96 -4.19
CA GLY A 74 -10.56 -2.56 -5.40
C GLY A 74 -9.90 -3.09 -6.67
N ASP A 75 -10.34 -2.58 -7.81
CA ASP A 75 -9.91 -3.03 -9.13
C ASP A 75 -8.40 -2.79 -9.37
N ASN A 76 -7.81 -3.61 -10.24
CA ASN A 76 -6.43 -3.46 -10.71
C ASN A 76 -5.35 -3.49 -9.60
N ALA A 77 -5.59 -4.23 -8.51
CA ALA A 77 -4.58 -4.49 -7.50
C ALA A 77 -3.33 -5.15 -8.09
N GLY A 78 -2.14 -4.69 -7.71
CA GLY A 78 -0.87 -5.13 -8.26
C GLY A 78 -0.61 -4.63 -9.69
N SER A 79 -1.35 -3.65 -10.18
CA SER A 79 -1.12 -3.04 -11.49
C SER A 79 0.34 -2.63 -11.67
N ARG A 80 0.96 -3.05 -12.78
CA ARG A 80 2.36 -2.70 -13.12
C ARG A 80 3.36 -3.03 -12.01
N MET A 81 3.04 -3.97 -11.11
CA MET A 81 3.93 -4.37 -10.02
C MET A 81 5.25 -4.91 -10.60
N ILE A 82 6.35 -4.37 -10.10
CA ILE A 82 7.71 -4.70 -10.55
C ILE A 82 8.23 -5.89 -9.73
N ALA A 83 8.04 -5.84 -8.41
CA ALA A 83 8.39 -6.90 -7.46
C ALA A 83 7.79 -6.62 -6.06
N GLY A 84 7.84 -7.61 -5.18
CA GLY A 84 7.30 -7.55 -3.81
C GLY A 84 6.21 -8.58 -3.57
N THR A 85 5.41 -8.37 -2.52
CA THR A 85 4.30 -9.27 -2.18
C THR A 85 3.06 -8.45 -1.83
N LEU A 86 1.94 -8.77 -2.49
CA LEU A 86 0.60 -8.30 -2.15
C LEU A 86 -0.23 -9.54 -1.79
N VAL A 87 -0.83 -9.55 -0.60
CA VAL A 87 -1.68 -10.64 -0.08
C VAL A 87 -2.99 -10.12 0.49
#